data_AF-A0A7S2QHV6-F1
#
_entry.id   AF-A0A7S2QHV6-F1
#
_cell.length_a   1.000
_cell.length_b   1.000
_cell.length_c   1.000
_cell.angle_alpha   90.00
_cell.angle_beta   90.00
_cell.angle_gamma   90.00
#
_symmetry.space_group_name_H-M   'P 1'
#
loop_
_entity.id
_entity.type
_entity.pdbx_description
1 polymer ?
#
loop_
_entity_poly.entity_id
_entity_poly.type
_entity_poly.pdbx_seq_one_letter_code
_entity_poly.pdbx_strand_id
1 'polypeptide(L)'
;MPSSSAVPSSPGSAASEPAAVAPRATSAKATRRLAVQPEAAAVRERLQRHWRSRAKDAEARRLIRHGVKQIPGCQEHSDADLLPLENAMEFYAFSDGEAVEVEEEPSGYLFVVHEGSLRVRKAGQPAGQLTRGCVFGGDNFLWGAQGLVSAHAEGAAGVWATSGPTFQRLLRQRVEEYAAENARFLASLASFAGLPAKQLALLANAFFEEVVEAGTVLVSKGDTTTALYFVRKGSLRVVDGSAAEGAQELGRIGPGHGFGERALLYGEPRAATVVAVEDCELLRIGAPELRAALGADLLAYLEGCLILAALRGSPTYSEFSFTQQSAIVRAMQVRDFPRDARDVIPSGGELFLLVVIAGNLVRDGVPLLSRGDYLEADGCSIVATAS
;
A
#
# COMPACT_ATOMS: atom_id res chain seq x y z
N MET A 1 27.91 48.00 37.34
CA MET A 1 28.61 46.70 37.20
C MET A 1 28.74 46.11 38.59
N PRO A 2 28.53 44.79 38.80
CA PRO A 2 27.97 43.81 37.86
C PRO A 2 26.45 44.11 37.65
N SER A 3 25.50 43.25 37.28
CA SER A 3 25.43 41.78 37.13
C SER A 3 24.49 41.40 35.98
N SER A 4 24.47 40.10 35.64
CA SER A 4 23.47 39.47 34.77
C SER A 4 22.92 38.22 35.46
N SER A 5 21.61 38.01 35.41
CA SER A 5 20.98 36.74 35.82
C SER A 5 19.91 36.37 34.80
N ALA A 6 20.29 35.57 33.81
CA ALA A 6 19.35 34.94 32.90
C ALA A 6 18.56 33.84 33.64
N VAL A 7 17.25 33.76 33.38
CA VAL A 7 16.43 32.58 33.69
C VAL A 7 15.97 32.00 32.36
N PRO A 8 16.23 30.71 32.08
CA PRO A 8 15.95 30.13 30.77
C PRO A 8 14.44 29.85 30.61
N SER A 9 13.90 30.23 29.45
CA SER A 9 12.59 29.78 28.98
C SER A 9 12.66 28.30 28.63
N SER A 10 11.86 27.46 29.32
CA SER A 10 11.73 26.03 29.01
C SER A 10 11.28 25.82 27.56
N PRO A 11 11.92 24.92 26.78
CA PRO A 11 11.39 24.55 25.48
C PRO A 11 10.06 23.78 25.68
N GLY A 12 9.03 24.20 24.94
CA GLY A 12 7.74 23.52 24.94
C GLY A 12 7.88 22.07 24.49
N SER A 13 7.08 21.19 25.08
CA SER A 13 6.99 19.78 24.71
C SER A 13 6.75 19.64 23.21
N ALA A 14 7.75 19.15 22.48
CA ALA A 14 7.54 18.66 21.13
C ALA A 14 6.66 17.41 21.24
N ALA A 15 5.40 17.52 20.82
CA ALA A 15 4.53 16.37 20.68
C ALA A 15 5.19 15.41 19.67
N SER A 16 5.54 14.22 20.14
CA SER A 16 6.09 13.17 19.30
C SER A 16 5.06 12.77 18.24
N GLU A 17 5.42 12.93 16.97
CA GLU A 17 4.65 12.34 15.87
C GLU A 17 4.50 10.83 16.13
N PRO A 18 3.28 10.25 16.03
CA PRO A 18 3.12 8.81 16.11
C PRO A 18 3.90 8.17 14.95
N ALA A 19 4.70 7.16 15.27
CA ALA A 19 5.56 6.50 14.28
C ALA A 19 4.69 5.89 13.18
N ALA A 20 4.72 6.47 11.98
CA ALA A 20 4.04 5.93 10.82
C ALA A 20 4.54 4.50 10.56
N VAL A 21 3.64 3.53 10.65
CA VAL A 21 3.94 2.13 10.30
C VAL A 21 4.40 2.11 8.85
N ALA A 22 5.58 1.53 8.60
CA ALA A 22 6.17 1.54 7.26
C ALA A 22 5.20 0.89 6.25
N PRO A 23 4.90 1.55 5.11
CA PRO A 23 4.00 0.99 4.12
C PRO A 23 4.57 -0.32 3.57
N ARG A 24 3.73 -1.34 3.37
CA ARG A 24 4.14 -2.52 2.60
C ARG A 24 4.20 -2.12 1.13
N ALA A 25 5.38 -1.92 0.54
CA ALA A 25 5.44 -1.60 -0.88
C ALA A 25 4.91 -2.74 -1.75
N THR A 26 4.11 -2.37 -2.75
CA THR A 26 3.87 -3.24 -3.90
C THR A 26 5.19 -3.44 -4.65
N SER A 27 5.76 -4.65 -4.60
CA SER A 27 7.14 -4.91 -5.09
C SER A 27 7.29 -4.93 -6.62
N ALA A 28 6.38 -4.29 -7.35
CA ALA A 28 6.38 -4.12 -8.80
C ALA A 28 7.65 -3.41 -9.36
N LYS A 29 8.38 -2.66 -8.52
CA LYS A 29 9.72 -2.12 -8.88
C LYS A 29 10.84 -3.16 -8.77
N ALA A 30 10.73 -4.15 -7.88
CA ALA A 30 11.78 -5.15 -7.64
C ALA A 30 11.83 -6.21 -8.75
N THR A 31 10.66 -6.71 -9.18
CA THR A 31 10.55 -7.75 -10.23
C THR A 31 10.98 -7.29 -11.61
N ARG A 32 11.12 -5.98 -11.86
CA ARG A 32 11.39 -5.42 -13.19
C ARG A 32 12.87 -5.38 -13.61
N ARG A 33 13.80 -5.76 -12.72
CA ARG A 33 15.27 -5.69 -12.96
C ARG A 33 16.00 -7.03 -12.93
N LEU A 34 15.35 -8.10 -12.50
CA LEU A 34 15.96 -9.43 -12.49
C LEU A 34 15.81 -10.05 -13.88
N ALA A 35 16.86 -9.95 -14.69
CA ALA A 35 17.01 -10.86 -15.83
C ALA A 35 17.17 -12.30 -15.31
N VAL A 36 16.95 -13.29 -16.18
CA VAL A 36 17.25 -14.69 -15.88
C VAL A 36 18.01 -15.24 -17.07
N GLN A 37 19.26 -15.64 -16.86
CA GLN A 37 19.86 -16.63 -17.75
C GLN A 37 19.24 -18.00 -17.45
N PRO A 38 18.82 -18.77 -18.47
CA PRO A 38 18.29 -20.11 -18.26
C PRO A 38 19.33 -20.97 -17.54
N GLU A 39 18.87 -21.74 -16.56
CA GLU A 39 19.68 -22.64 -15.73
C GLU A 39 20.47 -23.61 -16.62
N ALA A 40 21.80 -23.47 -16.64
CA ALA A 40 22.67 -24.35 -17.41
C ALA A 40 22.58 -25.78 -16.83
N ALA A 41 22.21 -26.76 -17.66
CA ALA A 41 21.96 -28.13 -17.22
C ALA A 41 23.17 -28.77 -16.50
N ALA A 42 24.39 -28.41 -16.92
CA ALA A 42 25.63 -28.84 -16.29
C ALA A 42 25.78 -28.34 -14.84
N VAL A 43 25.34 -27.11 -14.53
CA VAL A 43 25.37 -26.56 -13.17
C VAL A 43 24.34 -27.26 -12.28
N ARG A 44 23.13 -27.54 -12.80
CA ARG A 44 22.14 -28.37 -12.09
C ARG A 44 22.74 -29.73 -11.74
N GLU A 45 23.38 -30.40 -12.70
CA GLU A 45 24.00 -31.71 -12.50
C GLU A 45 25.21 -31.66 -11.56
N ARG A 46 25.96 -30.55 -11.51
CA ARG A 46 26.96 -30.30 -10.46
C ARG A 46 26.29 -30.23 -9.09
N LEU A 47 25.36 -29.30 -8.89
CA LEU A 47 24.69 -29.09 -7.60
C LEU A 47 23.98 -30.36 -7.11
N GLN A 48 23.35 -31.14 -7.98
CA GLN A 48 22.67 -32.38 -7.60
C GLN A 48 23.60 -33.42 -6.93
N ARG A 49 24.90 -33.44 -7.27
CA ARG A 49 25.91 -34.30 -6.60
C ARG A 49 26.20 -33.86 -5.16
N HIS A 50 26.01 -32.58 -4.86
CA HIS A 50 26.21 -31.98 -3.54
C HIS A 50 24.91 -31.93 -2.71
N TRP A 51 23.74 -32.21 -3.29
CA TRP A 51 22.45 -32.23 -2.58
C TRP A 51 22.48 -33.21 -1.40
N ARG A 52 21.99 -32.78 -0.24
CA ARG A 52 21.80 -33.65 0.93
C ARG A 52 20.46 -33.35 1.59
N SER A 53 19.75 -34.40 1.99
CA SER A 53 18.54 -34.24 2.81
C SER A 53 18.91 -33.61 4.16
N ARG A 54 18.37 -32.43 4.45
CA ARG A 54 18.54 -31.70 5.72
C ARG A 54 17.21 -31.03 6.09
N ALA A 55 16.80 -31.18 7.34
CA ALA A 55 15.61 -30.50 7.84
C ALA A 55 15.83 -28.98 7.94
N LYS A 56 14.82 -28.19 7.61
CA LYS A 56 14.81 -26.74 7.87
C LYS A 56 14.24 -26.46 9.25
N ASP A 57 15.08 -26.58 10.26
CA ASP A 57 14.76 -26.16 11.62
C ASP A 57 14.57 -24.63 11.74
N ALA A 58 14.24 -24.16 12.94
CA ALA A 58 13.99 -22.75 13.20
C ALA A 58 15.25 -21.87 13.06
N GLU A 59 16.47 -22.42 13.16
CA GLU A 59 17.70 -21.65 12.92
C GLU A 59 17.96 -21.50 11.42
N ALA A 60 17.90 -22.60 10.66
CA ALA A 60 18.06 -22.59 9.21
C ALA A 60 17.06 -21.64 8.53
N ARG A 61 15.79 -21.65 8.96
CA ARG A 61 14.76 -20.72 8.46
C ARG A 61 15.07 -19.26 8.77
N ARG A 62 15.47 -18.94 10.00
CA ARG A 62 15.87 -17.58 10.38
C ARG A 62 17.08 -17.09 9.59
N LEU A 63 18.05 -17.97 9.34
CA LEU A 63 19.23 -17.65 8.54
C LEU A 63 18.88 -17.37 7.07
N ILE A 64 18.09 -18.25 6.44
CA ILE A 64 17.59 -18.06 5.06
C ILE A 64 16.84 -16.74 4.96
N ARG A 65 15.88 -16.51 5.86
CA ARG A 65 15.05 -15.30 5.89
C ARG A 65 15.87 -14.03 6.06
N HIS A 66 16.80 -14.02 7.03
CA HIS A 66 17.68 -12.88 7.27
C HIS A 66 18.53 -12.56 6.04
N GLY A 67 19.08 -13.59 5.40
CA GLY A 67 19.84 -13.47 4.17
C GLY A 67 19.01 -12.93 2.99
N VAL A 68 17.84 -13.51 2.73
CA VAL A 68 16.93 -13.05 1.66
C VAL A 68 16.50 -11.61 1.89
N LYS A 69 16.27 -11.19 3.14
CA LYS A 69 15.99 -9.78 3.49
C LYS A 69 17.19 -8.83 3.33
N GLN A 70 18.38 -9.30 2.92
CA GLN A 70 19.45 -8.41 2.45
C GLN A 70 19.32 -8.07 0.95
N ILE A 71 18.48 -8.78 0.20
CA ILE A 71 18.28 -8.55 -1.23
C ILE A 71 17.42 -7.29 -1.43
N PRO A 72 17.83 -6.33 -2.30
CA PRO A 72 17.01 -5.17 -2.65
C PRO A 72 15.62 -5.55 -3.17
N GLY A 73 14.58 -4.98 -2.56
CA GLY A 73 13.18 -5.29 -2.85
C GLY A 73 12.62 -6.49 -2.08
N CYS A 74 13.44 -7.23 -1.33
CA CYS A 74 12.99 -8.30 -0.43
C CYS A 74 12.88 -7.85 1.04
N GLN A 75 13.37 -6.65 1.37
CA GLN A 75 13.42 -6.15 2.76
C GLN A 75 12.02 -5.96 3.39
N GLU A 76 11.06 -5.55 2.58
CA GLU A 76 9.70 -5.17 3.01
C GLU A 76 8.71 -6.36 3.03
N HIS A 77 9.12 -7.53 2.51
CA HIS A 77 8.30 -8.72 2.54
C HIS A 77 8.19 -9.28 3.98
N SER A 78 6.97 -9.67 4.36
CA SER A 78 6.71 -10.28 5.65
C SER A 78 7.30 -11.70 5.72
N ASP A 79 7.43 -12.22 6.94
CA ASP A 79 7.95 -13.56 7.18
C ASP A 79 7.04 -14.65 6.55
N ALA A 80 5.74 -14.36 6.38
CA ALA A 80 4.78 -15.22 5.69
C ALA A 80 4.88 -15.14 4.15
N ASP A 81 5.36 -14.02 3.60
CA ASP A 81 5.59 -13.84 2.16
C ASP A 81 6.82 -14.61 1.70
N LEU A 82 7.86 -14.66 2.54
CA LEU A 82 9.11 -15.36 2.27
C LEU A 82 9.03 -16.87 2.57
N LEU A 83 8.02 -17.35 3.31
CA LEU A 83 7.87 -18.76 3.67
C LEU A 83 7.85 -19.74 2.47
N PRO A 84 7.19 -19.46 1.32
CA PRO A 84 7.28 -20.31 0.14
C PRO A 84 8.70 -20.43 -0.41
N LEU A 85 9.47 -19.32 -0.36
CA LEU A 85 10.87 -19.30 -0.78
C LEU A 85 11.76 -20.07 0.21
N GLU A 86 11.59 -19.87 1.52
CA GLU A 86 12.27 -20.69 2.54
C GLU A 86 12.04 -22.18 2.30
N ASN A 87 10.81 -22.56 1.96
CA ASN A 87 10.46 -23.95 1.71
C ASN A 87 11.15 -24.49 0.45
N ALA A 88 11.24 -23.68 -0.62
CA ALA A 88 11.78 -24.02 -1.93
C ALA A 88 13.32 -24.01 -2.04
N MET A 89 14.06 -23.61 -1.01
CA MET A 89 15.52 -23.80 -0.97
C MET A 89 15.89 -25.23 -0.61
N GLU A 90 16.93 -25.81 -1.21
CA GLU A 90 17.45 -27.13 -0.86
C GLU A 90 18.86 -27.02 -0.25
N PHE A 91 19.32 -28.04 0.47
CA PHE A 91 20.63 -28.03 1.11
C PHE A 91 21.68 -28.76 0.28
N TYR A 92 22.84 -28.13 0.12
CA TYR A 92 23.97 -28.64 -0.63
C TYR A 92 25.25 -28.58 0.22
N ALA A 93 26.00 -29.67 0.27
CA ALA A 93 27.21 -29.83 1.06
C ALA A 93 28.44 -30.03 0.19
N PHE A 94 29.50 -29.29 0.49
CA PHE A 94 30.74 -29.19 -0.26
C PHE A 94 31.94 -29.50 0.62
N SER A 95 32.95 -30.14 0.01
CA SER A 95 34.26 -30.44 0.57
C SER A 95 35.26 -29.34 0.19
N ASP A 96 36.43 -29.33 0.84
CA ASP A 96 37.46 -28.30 0.60
C ASP A 96 37.82 -28.16 -0.88
N GLY A 97 37.84 -26.93 -1.37
CA GLY A 97 38.15 -26.59 -2.75
C GLY A 97 37.04 -26.85 -3.78
N GLU A 98 35.92 -27.49 -3.42
CA GLU A 98 34.81 -27.72 -4.36
C GLU A 98 34.11 -26.41 -4.75
N ALA A 99 33.80 -26.26 -6.05
CA ALA A 99 33.19 -25.06 -6.60
C ALA A 99 31.66 -25.05 -6.41
N VAL A 100 31.17 -24.01 -5.74
CA VAL A 100 29.73 -23.73 -5.59
C VAL A 100 29.26 -22.89 -6.78
N GLU A 101 29.93 -21.76 -7.02
CA GLU A 101 29.70 -20.84 -8.14
C GLU A 101 30.98 -20.71 -8.97
N VAL A 102 30.86 -20.55 -10.29
CA VAL A 102 31.98 -20.34 -11.21
C VAL A 102 31.68 -19.12 -12.09
N GLU A 103 32.60 -18.15 -12.12
CA GLU A 103 32.46 -16.88 -12.86
C GLU A 103 32.16 -17.06 -14.36
N GLU A 104 32.73 -18.11 -14.96
CA GLU A 104 32.60 -18.47 -16.38
C GLU A 104 31.35 -19.32 -16.67
N GLU A 105 30.72 -19.88 -15.64
CA GLU A 105 29.54 -20.76 -15.73
C GLU A 105 28.53 -20.37 -14.62
N PRO A 106 27.87 -19.20 -14.74
CA PRO A 106 26.95 -18.70 -13.73
C PRO A 106 25.79 -19.69 -13.53
N SER A 107 25.50 -20.03 -12.27
CA SER A 107 24.50 -21.05 -11.96
C SER A 107 23.06 -20.61 -12.23
N GLY A 108 22.81 -19.30 -12.15
CA GLY A 108 21.46 -18.76 -12.04
C GLY A 108 20.75 -19.15 -10.73
N TYR A 109 21.45 -19.69 -9.73
CA TYR A 109 20.91 -20.01 -8.41
C TYR A 109 21.13 -18.88 -7.40
N LEU A 110 20.20 -18.74 -6.45
CA LEU A 110 20.37 -17.93 -5.24
C LEU A 110 20.81 -18.85 -4.10
N PHE A 111 21.92 -18.50 -3.43
CA PHE A 111 22.50 -19.26 -2.33
C PHE A 111 22.52 -18.47 -1.03
N VAL A 112 22.38 -19.15 0.11
CA VAL A 112 22.65 -18.64 1.46
C VAL A 112 23.65 -19.57 2.16
N VAL A 113 24.79 -19.06 2.61
CA VAL A 113 25.78 -19.85 3.36
C VAL A 113 25.21 -20.24 4.71
N HIS A 114 25.16 -21.53 5.00
CA HIS A 114 24.68 -22.06 6.28
C HIS A 114 25.83 -22.42 7.22
N GLU A 115 26.87 -23.07 6.74
CA GLU A 115 28.01 -23.53 7.54
C GLU A 115 29.30 -23.54 6.72
N GLY A 116 30.44 -23.48 7.41
CA GLY A 116 31.74 -23.23 6.78
C GLY A 116 31.89 -21.82 6.20
N SER A 117 32.85 -21.66 5.31
CA SER A 117 33.12 -20.43 4.56
C SER A 117 33.46 -20.73 3.11
N LEU A 118 33.22 -19.76 2.22
CA LEU A 118 33.55 -19.87 0.81
C LEU A 118 34.56 -18.78 0.42
N ARG A 119 35.65 -19.17 -0.25
CA ARG A 119 36.61 -18.25 -0.86
C ARG A 119 36.03 -17.67 -2.15
N VAL A 120 36.00 -16.36 -2.27
CA VAL A 120 35.53 -15.65 -3.48
C VAL A 120 36.72 -15.21 -4.31
N ARG A 121 36.64 -15.45 -5.62
CA ARG A 121 37.58 -14.94 -6.62
C ARG A 121 36.85 -14.23 -7.75
N LYS A 122 37.53 -13.27 -8.38
CA LYS A 122 37.06 -12.54 -9.56
C LYS A 122 38.21 -12.35 -10.54
N ALA A 123 38.03 -12.68 -11.81
CA ALA A 123 39.10 -12.79 -12.81
C ALA A 123 40.33 -13.54 -12.27
N GLY A 124 40.10 -14.63 -11.53
CA GLY A 124 41.13 -15.43 -10.85
C GLY A 124 41.73 -14.82 -9.57
N GLN A 125 41.59 -13.51 -9.34
CA GLN A 125 42.14 -12.79 -8.19
C GLN A 125 41.30 -13.00 -6.91
N PRO A 126 41.90 -13.01 -5.70
CA PRO A 126 41.14 -13.02 -4.44
C PRO A 126 40.23 -11.80 -4.33
N ALA A 127 38.93 -12.02 -4.09
CA ALA A 127 37.93 -10.97 -3.99
C ALA A 127 37.27 -10.88 -2.60
N GLY A 128 37.40 -11.91 -1.76
CA GLY A 128 36.89 -11.92 -0.39
C GLY A 128 36.54 -13.33 0.10
N GLN A 129 35.68 -13.38 1.13
CA GLN A 129 35.17 -14.60 1.73
C GLN A 129 33.67 -14.41 2.02
N LEU A 130 32.87 -15.46 1.83
CA LEU A 130 31.47 -15.54 2.27
C LEU A 130 31.39 -16.44 3.49
N THR A 131 30.65 -16.01 4.50
CA THR A 131 30.48 -16.72 5.78
C THR A 131 29.00 -16.92 6.09
N ARG A 132 28.67 -17.65 7.17
CA ARG A 132 27.30 -17.99 7.59
C ARG A 132 26.37 -16.76 7.55
N GLY A 133 25.29 -16.86 6.76
CA GLY A 133 24.30 -15.80 6.54
C GLY A 133 24.52 -14.95 5.29
N CYS A 134 25.71 -14.99 4.67
CA CYS A 134 25.94 -14.32 3.39
C CYS A 134 25.08 -14.94 2.27
N VAL A 135 24.56 -14.08 1.38
CA VAL A 135 23.72 -14.46 0.24
C VAL A 135 24.42 -14.08 -1.06
N PHE A 136 24.39 -14.97 -2.04
CA PHE A 136 25.10 -14.79 -3.31
C PHE A 136 24.40 -15.50 -4.48
N GLY A 137 24.83 -15.19 -5.71
CA GLY A 137 24.32 -15.77 -6.96
C GLY A 137 23.04 -15.11 -7.50
N GLY A 138 22.58 -15.60 -8.66
CA GLY A 138 21.27 -15.27 -9.22
C GLY A 138 21.07 -13.79 -9.59
N ASP A 139 21.99 -13.20 -10.34
CA ASP A 139 21.99 -11.80 -10.82
C ASP A 139 21.82 -10.70 -9.73
N ASN A 140 21.81 -11.08 -8.46
CA ASN A 140 21.82 -10.14 -7.34
C ASN A 140 23.22 -9.56 -7.16
N PHE A 141 23.30 -8.24 -7.29
CA PHE A 141 24.49 -7.45 -6.99
C PHE A 141 24.92 -7.64 -5.54
N LEU A 142 25.84 -8.58 -5.33
CA LEU A 142 26.73 -8.60 -4.17
C LEU A 142 27.50 -7.27 -4.10
N TRP A 143 27.07 -6.40 -3.18
CA TRP A 143 27.92 -5.41 -2.49
C TRP A 143 29.01 -4.75 -3.36
N GLY A 144 28.62 -3.84 -4.25
CA GLY A 144 29.55 -2.94 -4.95
C GLY A 144 30.46 -3.59 -6.00
N ALA A 145 30.50 -4.91 -6.13
CA ALA A 145 31.28 -5.61 -7.14
C ALA A 145 30.42 -5.85 -8.40
N GLN A 146 30.62 -5.04 -9.45
CA GLN A 146 29.99 -5.30 -10.75
C GLN A 146 30.61 -6.55 -11.40
N GLY A 147 29.93 -7.70 -11.37
CA GLY A 147 30.29 -8.88 -12.17
C GLY A 147 30.12 -10.21 -11.44
N LEU A 148 30.17 -11.28 -12.23
CA LEU A 148 30.21 -12.67 -11.77
C LEU A 148 31.48 -12.93 -10.95
N VAL A 149 31.43 -13.97 -10.10
CA VAL A 149 32.54 -14.39 -9.23
C VAL A 149 32.52 -15.90 -9.06
N SER A 150 33.70 -16.51 -8.82
CA SER A 150 33.80 -17.91 -8.45
C SER A 150 33.86 -18.07 -6.93
N ALA A 151 33.01 -18.93 -6.37
CA ALA A 151 32.95 -19.23 -4.93
C ALA A 151 33.27 -20.71 -4.69
N HIS A 152 34.32 -20.99 -3.91
CA HIS A 152 34.78 -22.34 -3.60
C HIS A 152 34.78 -22.57 -2.08
N ALA A 153 34.45 -23.78 -1.63
CA ALA A 153 34.48 -24.09 -0.20
C ALA A 153 35.90 -24.02 0.39
N GLU A 154 36.01 -23.50 1.62
CA GLU A 154 37.21 -23.58 2.45
C GLU A 154 36.92 -24.52 3.63
N GLY A 155 37.47 -25.73 3.57
CA GLY A 155 37.03 -26.85 4.40
C GLY A 155 35.63 -27.36 4.01
N ALA A 156 34.95 -28.01 4.96
CA ALA A 156 33.57 -28.42 4.77
C ALA A 156 32.62 -27.22 4.84
N ALA A 157 31.80 -27.02 3.81
CA ALA A 157 30.84 -25.93 3.73
C ALA A 157 29.45 -26.43 3.32
N GLY A 158 28.41 -25.71 3.75
CA GLY A 158 27.03 -26.04 3.46
C GLY A 158 26.22 -24.81 3.13
N VAL A 159 25.39 -24.89 2.09
CA VAL A 159 24.57 -23.77 1.58
C VAL A 159 23.12 -24.21 1.38
N TRP A 160 22.20 -23.28 1.56
CA TRP A 160 20.84 -23.40 1.04
C TRP A 160 20.78 -22.77 -0.34
N ALA A 161 20.20 -23.42 -1.35
CA ALA A 161 20.09 -22.85 -2.70
C ALA A 161 18.70 -23.04 -3.32
N THR A 162 18.27 -22.12 -4.19
CA THR A 162 17.11 -22.31 -5.08
C THR A 162 17.38 -21.68 -6.44
N SER A 163 16.76 -22.19 -7.50
CA SER A 163 17.00 -21.65 -8.84
C SER A 163 16.35 -20.27 -9.03
N GLY A 164 17.00 -19.38 -9.76
CA GLY A 164 16.51 -18.05 -10.11
C GLY A 164 15.09 -18.05 -10.71
N PRO A 165 14.75 -18.95 -11.66
CA PRO A 165 13.37 -19.13 -12.12
C PRO A 165 12.36 -19.42 -10.99
N THR A 166 12.77 -20.21 -9.98
CA THR A 166 11.93 -20.52 -8.81
C THR A 166 11.78 -19.31 -7.89
N PHE A 167 12.88 -18.66 -7.54
CA PHE A 167 12.90 -17.41 -6.76
C PHE A 167 12.00 -16.34 -7.39
N GLN A 168 12.18 -16.06 -8.69
CA GLN A 168 11.36 -15.09 -9.41
C GLN A 168 9.90 -15.45 -9.46
N ARG A 169 9.57 -16.73 -9.74
CA ARG A 169 8.18 -17.18 -9.80
C ARG A 169 7.50 -17.00 -8.45
N LEU A 170 8.16 -17.33 -7.34
CA LEU A 170 7.59 -17.19 -6.00
C LEU A 170 7.39 -15.71 -5.61
N LEU A 171 8.37 -14.84 -5.90
CA LEU A 171 8.20 -13.39 -5.68
C LEU A 171 7.07 -12.80 -6.55
N ARG A 172 7.03 -13.15 -7.84
CA ARG A 172 6.01 -12.65 -8.77
C ARG A 172 4.62 -13.16 -8.41
N GLN A 173 4.48 -14.44 -8.09
CA GLN A 173 3.22 -15.05 -7.68
C GLN A 173 2.62 -14.32 -6.48
N ARG A 174 3.43 -13.92 -5.48
CA ARG A 174 2.93 -13.09 -4.36
C ARG A 174 2.42 -11.72 -4.83
N VAL A 175 3.14 -11.02 -5.70
CA VAL A 175 2.67 -9.73 -6.26
C VAL A 175 1.36 -9.90 -7.03
N GLU A 176 1.25 -10.96 -7.83
CA GLU A 176 0.04 -11.28 -8.61
C GLU A 176 -1.14 -11.69 -7.71
N GLU A 177 -0.89 -12.44 -6.62
CA GLU A 177 -1.88 -12.78 -5.60
C GLU A 177 -2.42 -11.52 -4.89
N TYR A 178 -1.52 -10.67 -4.36
CA TYR A 178 -1.89 -9.39 -3.74
C TYR A 178 -2.65 -8.47 -4.70
N ALA A 179 -2.18 -8.32 -5.93
CA ALA A 179 -2.88 -7.52 -6.95
C ALA A 179 -4.24 -8.12 -7.31
N ALA A 180 -4.39 -9.45 -7.35
CA ALA A 180 -5.68 -10.09 -7.62
C ALA A 180 -6.65 -9.99 -6.45
N GLU A 181 -6.16 -9.98 -5.20
CA GLU A 181 -6.97 -9.74 -4.00
C GLU A 181 -7.42 -8.30 -3.90
N ASN A 182 -6.50 -7.34 -4.12
CA ASN A 182 -6.84 -5.92 -4.23
C ASN A 182 -7.83 -5.67 -5.38
N ALA A 183 -7.65 -6.27 -6.56
CA ALA A 183 -8.59 -6.14 -7.66
C ALA A 183 -9.99 -6.69 -7.33
N ARG A 184 -10.07 -7.83 -6.62
CA ARG A 184 -11.34 -8.41 -6.14
C ARG A 184 -12.01 -7.50 -5.11
N PHE A 185 -11.26 -6.99 -4.14
CA PHE A 185 -11.78 -6.05 -3.15
C PHE A 185 -12.26 -4.75 -3.80
N LEU A 186 -11.44 -4.10 -4.63
CA LEU A 186 -11.82 -2.89 -5.36
C LEU A 186 -13.04 -3.09 -6.26
N ALA A 187 -13.14 -4.23 -6.97
CA ALA A 187 -14.31 -4.56 -7.78
C ALA A 187 -15.60 -4.76 -6.94
N SER A 188 -15.45 -5.06 -5.65
CA SER A 188 -16.55 -5.12 -4.67
C SER A 188 -16.90 -3.75 -4.06
N LEU A 189 -16.24 -2.64 -4.44
CA LEU A 189 -16.47 -1.30 -3.89
C LEU A 189 -17.31 -0.42 -4.83
N ALA A 190 -18.24 0.35 -4.26
CA ALA A 190 -19.30 1.05 -4.98
C ALA A 190 -18.74 2.15 -5.87
N SER A 191 -17.74 2.87 -5.37
CA SER A 191 -17.00 3.91 -6.08
C SER A 191 -16.30 3.39 -7.34
N PHE A 192 -15.93 2.11 -7.38
CA PHE A 192 -15.25 1.49 -8.53
C PHE A 192 -16.20 0.64 -9.39
N ALA A 193 -17.47 0.55 -9.02
CA ALA A 193 -18.43 -0.35 -9.65
C ALA A 193 -18.83 0.13 -11.06
N GLY A 194 -18.21 -0.46 -12.08
CA GLY A 194 -18.42 -0.13 -13.50
C GLY A 194 -17.14 0.26 -14.25
N LEU A 195 -16.03 0.43 -13.55
CA LEU A 195 -14.74 0.67 -14.19
C LEU A 195 -14.27 -0.53 -15.03
N PRO A 196 -13.73 -0.29 -16.24
CA PRO A 196 -13.04 -1.31 -17.03
C PRO A 196 -12.02 -2.13 -16.23
N ALA A 197 -11.96 -3.43 -16.47
CA ALA A 197 -11.02 -4.35 -15.82
C ALA A 197 -9.54 -3.90 -15.92
N LYS A 198 -9.16 -3.21 -17.00
CA LYS A 198 -7.83 -2.61 -17.16
C LYS A 198 -7.53 -1.52 -16.13
N GLN A 199 -8.50 -0.65 -15.82
CA GLN A 199 -8.35 0.39 -14.81
C GLN A 199 -8.33 -0.23 -13.40
N LEU A 200 -9.22 -1.19 -13.12
CA LEU A 200 -9.20 -1.96 -11.86
C LEU A 200 -7.84 -2.64 -11.64
N ALA A 201 -7.24 -3.22 -12.67
CA ALA A 201 -5.91 -3.81 -12.59
C ALA A 201 -4.80 -2.76 -12.35
N LEU A 202 -4.85 -1.59 -13.00
CA LEU A 202 -3.91 -0.49 -12.74
C LEU A 202 -4.02 0.00 -11.29
N LEU A 203 -5.24 0.20 -10.80
CA LEU A 203 -5.54 0.59 -9.42
C LEU A 203 -5.00 -0.46 -8.42
N ALA A 204 -5.33 -1.74 -8.61
CA ALA A 204 -4.95 -2.81 -7.70
C ALA A 204 -3.44 -2.99 -7.52
N ASN A 205 -2.64 -2.61 -8.52
CA ASN A 205 -1.17 -2.56 -8.45
C ASN A 205 -0.62 -1.25 -7.85
N ALA A 206 -1.43 -0.19 -7.83
CA ALA A 206 -1.07 1.14 -7.34
C ALA A 206 -1.48 1.41 -5.88
N PHE A 207 -2.44 0.66 -5.34
CA PHE A 207 -2.81 0.71 -3.94
C PHE A 207 -1.73 0.08 -3.05
N PHE A 208 -1.42 0.77 -1.95
CA PHE A 208 -0.57 0.28 -0.86
C PHE A 208 -1.45 -0.21 0.28
N GLU A 209 -1.02 -1.30 0.95
CA GLU A 209 -1.64 -1.74 2.19
C GLU A 209 -1.04 -0.97 3.38
N GLU A 210 -1.90 -0.36 4.17
CA GLU A 210 -1.56 0.35 5.40
C GLU A 210 -2.30 -0.32 6.56
N VAL A 211 -1.56 -0.92 7.49
CA VAL A 211 -2.10 -1.54 8.70
C VAL A 211 -1.79 -0.60 9.86
N VAL A 212 -2.82 -0.19 10.60
CA VAL A 212 -2.70 0.79 11.68
C VAL A 212 -3.35 0.28 12.96
N GLU A 213 -2.74 0.61 14.09
CA GLU A 213 -3.25 0.26 15.42
C GLU A 213 -4.36 1.21 15.86
N ALA A 214 -5.23 0.74 16.76
CA ALA A 214 -6.26 1.56 17.40
C ALA A 214 -5.71 2.89 17.94
N GLY A 215 -6.41 4.00 17.67
CA GLY A 215 -5.99 5.36 18.07
C GLY A 215 -5.06 6.07 17.08
N THR A 216 -4.54 5.40 16.05
CA THR A 216 -3.69 6.03 15.02
C THR A 216 -4.44 7.13 14.27
N VAL A 217 -3.84 8.32 14.20
CA VAL A 217 -4.32 9.43 13.37
C VAL A 217 -3.78 9.27 11.95
N LEU A 218 -4.68 9.13 10.98
CA LEU A 218 -4.34 8.84 9.57
C LEU A 218 -4.16 10.10 8.73
N VAL A 219 -4.99 11.10 9.00
CA VAL A 219 -4.89 12.46 8.48
C VAL A 219 -5.44 13.41 9.54
N SER A 220 -4.85 14.60 9.63
CA SER A 220 -5.31 15.69 10.49
C SER A 220 -6.06 16.74 9.68
N LYS A 221 -7.03 17.43 10.32
CA LYS A 221 -7.69 18.60 9.75
C LYS A 221 -6.64 19.66 9.39
N GLY A 222 -6.67 20.14 8.16
CA GLY A 222 -5.70 21.09 7.61
C GLY A 222 -4.52 20.45 6.86
N ASP A 223 -4.37 19.11 6.87
CA ASP A 223 -3.34 18.44 6.08
C ASP A 223 -3.51 18.72 4.58
N THR A 224 -2.41 18.98 3.88
CA THR A 224 -2.38 19.18 2.42
C THR A 224 -2.08 17.89 1.65
N THR A 225 -1.98 16.75 2.34
CA THR A 225 -1.63 15.46 1.73
C THR A 225 -2.77 14.95 0.83
N THR A 226 -2.47 14.67 -0.45
CA THR A 226 -3.47 14.23 -1.44
C THR A 226 -3.38 12.72 -1.68
N ALA A 227 -4.21 11.98 -0.94
CA ALA A 227 -4.37 10.53 -1.06
C ALA A 227 -5.82 10.12 -0.81
N LEU A 228 -6.23 9.01 -1.41
CA LEU A 228 -7.52 8.37 -1.21
C LEU A 228 -7.31 7.07 -0.42
N TYR A 229 -8.17 6.81 0.57
CA TYR A 229 -8.10 5.64 1.44
C TYR A 229 -9.39 4.83 1.36
N PHE A 230 -9.30 3.51 1.51
CA PHE A 230 -10.43 2.59 1.65
C PHE A 230 -10.22 1.64 2.83
N VAL A 231 -11.25 1.45 3.65
CA VAL A 231 -11.22 0.52 4.77
C VAL A 231 -11.48 -0.89 4.26
N ARG A 232 -10.49 -1.78 4.40
CA ARG A 232 -10.66 -3.24 4.15
C ARG A 232 -11.17 -3.95 5.39
N LYS A 233 -10.69 -3.55 6.57
CA LYS A 233 -11.07 -4.10 7.88
C LYS A 233 -10.93 -3.04 8.97
N GLY A 234 -11.73 -3.18 10.03
CA GLY A 234 -11.77 -2.27 11.17
C GLY A 234 -12.70 -1.08 10.93
N SER A 235 -12.61 -0.07 11.79
CA SER A 235 -13.45 1.13 11.74
C SER A 235 -12.67 2.39 12.10
N LEU A 236 -13.00 3.48 11.40
CA LEU A 236 -12.44 4.81 11.62
C LEU A 236 -13.54 5.75 12.12
N ARG A 237 -13.16 6.73 12.94
CA ARG A 237 -13.98 7.88 13.29
C ARG A 237 -13.44 9.15 12.63
N VAL A 238 -14.35 10.01 12.21
CA VAL A 238 -14.06 11.34 11.65
C VAL A 238 -14.42 12.37 12.71
N VAL A 239 -13.50 13.28 13.05
CA VAL A 239 -13.70 14.29 14.10
C VAL A 239 -13.38 15.69 13.61
N ASP A 240 -14.12 16.69 14.11
CA ASP A 240 -13.78 18.09 13.85
C ASP A 240 -12.67 18.58 14.80
N GLY A 241 -11.64 19.21 14.23
CA GLY A 241 -10.46 19.64 14.97
C GLY A 241 -9.40 18.55 15.15
N SER A 242 -8.73 18.52 16.30
CA SER A 242 -7.69 17.54 16.63
C SER A 242 -8.27 16.24 17.21
N ALA A 243 -7.47 15.17 17.26
CA ALA A 243 -7.87 13.87 17.81
C ALA A 243 -8.02 13.83 19.35
N ALA A 244 -8.21 14.98 20.00
CA ALA A 244 -8.29 15.11 21.46
C ALA A 244 -9.54 14.43 22.05
N GLU A 245 -9.48 14.11 23.35
CA GLU A 245 -10.66 13.66 24.10
C GLU A 245 -11.73 14.76 24.11
N GLY A 246 -12.98 14.38 23.81
CA GLY A 246 -14.10 15.32 23.68
C GLY A 246 -14.25 16.00 22.31
N ALA A 247 -13.39 15.71 21.32
CA ALA A 247 -13.59 16.19 19.95
C ALA A 247 -14.93 15.70 19.37
N GLN A 248 -15.63 16.58 18.64
CA GLN A 248 -16.94 16.26 18.06
C GLN A 248 -16.78 15.22 16.94
N GLU A 249 -17.41 14.06 17.11
CA GLU A 249 -17.48 13.04 16.07
C GLU A 249 -18.48 13.47 14.98
N LEU A 250 -17.99 13.55 13.73
CA LEU A 250 -18.76 13.91 12.54
C LEU A 250 -19.34 12.67 11.84
N GLY A 251 -18.80 11.48 12.13
CA GLY A 251 -19.26 10.22 11.56
C GLY A 251 -18.20 9.11 11.62
N ARG A 252 -18.52 7.96 11.02
CA ARG A 252 -17.66 6.77 10.99
C ARG A 252 -17.48 6.22 9.59
N ILE A 253 -16.37 5.52 9.37
CA ILE A 253 -16.03 4.86 8.12
C ILE A 253 -15.68 3.41 8.43
N GLY A 254 -16.54 2.50 8.00
CA GLY A 254 -16.33 1.05 8.11
C GLY A 254 -15.90 0.40 6.80
N PRO A 255 -15.75 -0.94 6.78
CA PRO A 255 -15.27 -1.69 5.63
C PRO A 255 -16.07 -1.41 4.35
N GLY A 256 -15.38 -1.44 3.21
CA GLY A 256 -15.94 -1.17 1.89
C GLY A 256 -16.09 0.32 1.53
N HIS A 257 -15.79 1.22 2.47
CA HIS A 257 -15.93 2.66 2.28
C HIS A 257 -14.59 3.38 2.32
N GLY A 258 -14.55 4.57 1.73
CA GLY A 258 -13.35 5.39 1.64
C GLY A 258 -13.54 6.84 2.08
N PHE A 259 -12.42 7.56 2.05
CA PHE A 259 -12.36 9.01 2.27
C PHE A 259 -11.17 9.64 1.56
N GLY A 260 -11.31 10.93 1.27
CA GLY A 260 -10.24 11.79 0.77
C GLY A 260 -10.49 12.40 -0.61
N GLU A 261 -11.63 12.07 -1.21
CA GLU A 261 -12.13 12.59 -2.47
C GLU A 261 -12.16 14.12 -2.53
N ARG A 262 -12.61 14.82 -1.47
CA ARG A 262 -12.63 16.30 -1.44
C ARG A 262 -11.27 16.96 -1.72
N ALA A 263 -10.19 16.44 -1.15
CA ALA A 263 -8.84 16.97 -1.37
C ALA A 263 -8.34 16.75 -2.81
N LEU A 264 -8.87 15.72 -3.48
CA LEU A 264 -8.53 15.36 -4.86
C LEU A 264 -9.40 16.10 -5.89
N LEU A 265 -10.68 16.33 -5.57
CA LEU A 265 -11.65 17.10 -6.34
C LEU A 265 -11.33 18.60 -6.34
N TYR A 266 -11.17 19.17 -5.15
CA TYR A 266 -11.20 20.62 -4.95
C TYR A 266 -9.82 21.23 -4.66
N GLY A 267 -8.79 20.41 -4.45
CA GLY A 267 -7.47 20.87 -4.00
C GLY A 267 -7.48 21.43 -2.57
N GLU A 268 -8.52 21.10 -1.79
CA GLU A 268 -8.68 21.56 -0.41
C GLU A 268 -7.77 20.78 0.57
N PRO A 269 -7.31 21.43 1.66
CA PRO A 269 -6.81 20.71 2.83
C PRO A 269 -7.87 19.76 3.40
N ARG A 270 -7.45 18.76 4.18
CA ARG A 270 -8.39 17.83 4.84
C ARG A 270 -9.36 18.59 5.73
N ALA A 271 -10.66 18.41 5.51
CA ALA A 271 -11.71 19.11 6.23
C ALA A 271 -11.88 18.67 7.70
N ALA A 272 -11.43 17.45 8.02
CA ALA A 272 -11.58 16.80 9.32
C ALA A 272 -10.38 15.87 9.61
N THR A 273 -10.22 15.48 10.88
CA THR A 273 -9.22 14.49 11.31
C THR A 273 -9.84 13.09 11.27
N VAL A 274 -9.10 12.08 10.82
CA VAL A 274 -9.56 10.69 10.75
C VAL A 274 -8.67 9.81 11.63
N VAL A 275 -9.30 9.04 12.52
CA VAL A 275 -8.62 8.26 13.57
C VAL A 275 -9.12 6.82 13.55
N ALA A 276 -8.21 5.85 13.66
CA ALA A 276 -8.56 4.45 13.85
C ALA A 276 -9.25 4.22 15.21
N VAL A 277 -10.38 3.53 15.23
CA VAL A 277 -11.11 3.16 16.47
C VAL A 277 -10.62 1.83 17.01
N GLU A 278 -10.24 0.93 16.11
CA GLU A 278 -9.68 -0.40 16.35
C GLU A 278 -8.53 -0.63 15.35
N ASP A 279 -7.88 -1.80 15.40
CA ASP A 279 -6.84 -2.15 14.43
C ASP A 279 -7.43 -2.29 13.03
N CYS A 280 -6.93 -1.46 12.10
CA CYS A 280 -7.48 -1.33 10.75
C CYS A 280 -6.53 -1.84 9.69
N GLU A 281 -7.10 -2.41 8.63
CA GLU A 281 -6.40 -2.67 7.37
C GLU A 281 -6.99 -1.78 6.30
N LEU A 282 -6.15 -0.99 5.63
CA LEU A 282 -6.55 0.03 4.68
C LEU A 282 -5.83 -0.14 3.34
N LEU A 283 -6.49 0.27 2.26
CA LEU A 283 -5.85 0.51 0.97
C LEU A 283 -5.70 2.00 0.74
N ARG A 284 -4.48 2.46 0.46
CA ARG A 284 -4.14 3.86 0.17
C ARG A 284 -3.60 4.03 -1.25
N ILE A 285 -4.03 5.07 -1.96
CA ILE A 285 -3.46 5.46 -3.25
C ILE A 285 -3.15 6.97 -3.29
N GLY A 286 -2.01 7.34 -3.86
CA GLY A 286 -1.62 8.73 -4.07
C GLY A 286 -2.36 9.37 -5.24
N ALA A 287 -2.47 10.70 -5.22
CA ALA A 287 -3.08 11.46 -6.31
C ALA A 287 -2.42 11.21 -7.70
N PRO A 288 -1.09 11.10 -7.84
CA PRO A 288 -0.45 10.82 -9.14
C PRO A 288 -0.84 9.45 -9.70
N GLU A 289 -0.85 8.41 -8.86
CA GLU A 289 -1.16 7.04 -9.27
C GLU A 289 -2.64 6.88 -9.62
N LEU A 290 -3.52 7.48 -8.83
CA LEU A 290 -4.97 7.51 -9.10
C LEU A 290 -5.28 8.21 -10.43
N ARG A 291 -4.62 9.36 -10.70
CA ARG A 291 -4.69 10.07 -11.99
C ARG A 291 -4.20 9.21 -13.15
N ALA A 292 -3.08 8.51 -12.98
CA ALA A 292 -2.54 7.63 -14.02
C ALA A 292 -3.42 6.41 -14.31
N ALA A 293 -4.14 5.90 -13.31
CA ALA A 293 -5.01 4.74 -13.45
C ALA A 293 -6.39 5.08 -14.06
N LEU A 294 -7.00 6.20 -13.66
CA LEU A 294 -8.35 6.59 -14.12
C LEU A 294 -8.35 7.54 -15.32
N GLY A 295 -7.32 8.38 -15.50
CA GLY A 295 -7.23 9.32 -16.62
C GLY A 295 -8.43 10.27 -16.67
N ALA A 296 -9.18 10.24 -17.78
CA ALA A 296 -10.35 11.09 -17.99
C ALA A 296 -11.52 10.76 -17.04
N ASP A 297 -11.63 9.50 -16.57
CA ASP A 297 -12.73 9.05 -15.72
C ASP A 297 -12.59 9.50 -14.25
N LEU A 298 -11.45 10.12 -13.89
CA LEU A 298 -11.13 10.52 -12.51
C LEU A 298 -12.17 11.45 -11.89
N LEU A 299 -12.69 12.43 -12.64
CA LEU A 299 -13.61 13.42 -12.10
C LEU A 299 -14.93 12.76 -11.69
N ALA A 300 -15.57 12.06 -12.62
CA ALA A 300 -16.81 11.32 -12.38
C ALA A 300 -16.67 10.24 -11.29
N TYR A 301 -15.51 9.57 -11.22
CA TYR A 301 -15.20 8.64 -10.14
C TYR A 301 -15.19 9.32 -8.76
N LEU A 302 -14.53 10.48 -8.64
CA LEU A 302 -14.43 11.21 -7.37
C LEU A 302 -15.78 11.84 -6.98
N GLU A 303 -16.57 12.31 -7.93
CA GLU A 303 -17.96 12.76 -7.73
C GLU A 303 -18.84 11.62 -7.19
N GLY A 304 -18.70 10.40 -7.74
CA GLY A 304 -19.35 9.21 -7.20
C GLY A 304 -18.93 8.89 -5.76
N CYS A 305 -17.64 9.06 -5.42
CA CYS A 305 -17.15 8.92 -4.05
C CYS A 305 -17.76 9.95 -3.08
N LEU A 306 -17.94 11.19 -3.55
CA LEU A 306 -18.55 12.28 -2.78
C LEU A 306 -20.03 12.00 -2.49
N ILE A 307 -20.78 11.50 -3.48
CA ILE A 307 -22.18 11.08 -3.30
C ILE A 307 -22.27 9.91 -2.31
N LEU A 308 -21.36 8.93 -2.38
CA LEU A 308 -21.28 7.84 -1.39
C LEU A 308 -20.88 8.35 0.02
N ALA A 309 -20.20 9.48 0.14
CA ALA A 309 -19.96 10.12 1.44
C ALA A 309 -21.25 10.76 1.99
N ALA A 310 -22.02 11.46 1.15
CA ALA A 310 -23.31 12.03 1.53
C ALA A 310 -24.33 10.95 1.97
N LEU A 311 -24.47 9.86 1.20
CA LEU A 311 -25.36 8.74 1.52
C LEU A 311 -25.07 8.10 2.89
N ARG A 312 -23.81 8.10 3.34
CA ARG A 312 -23.40 7.58 4.66
C ARG A 312 -23.70 8.53 5.82
N GLY A 313 -23.65 9.84 5.59
CA GLY A 313 -23.95 10.84 6.62
C GLY A 313 -25.46 11.00 6.85
N SER A 314 -26.24 10.73 5.81
CA SER A 314 -27.70 10.85 5.79
C SER A 314 -28.38 9.90 6.81
N PRO A 315 -29.35 10.39 7.61
CA PRO A 315 -30.14 9.57 8.54
C PRO A 315 -30.93 8.42 7.90
N THR A 316 -31.45 8.58 6.68
CA THR A 316 -32.26 7.52 6.03
C THR A 316 -31.43 6.64 5.10
N TYR A 317 -30.51 7.24 4.33
CA TYR A 317 -29.79 6.51 3.29
C TYR A 317 -28.60 5.71 3.84
N SER A 318 -28.16 5.96 5.08
CA SER A 318 -27.12 5.17 5.78
C SER A 318 -27.55 3.72 6.01
N GLU A 319 -28.85 3.49 6.24
CA GLU A 319 -29.42 2.17 6.55
C GLU A 319 -29.50 1.24 5.33
N PHE A 320 -29.32 1.77 4.11
CA PHE A 320 -29.36 0.96 2.91
C PHE A 320 -28.10 0.11 2.75
N SER A 321 -28.29 -1.12 2.25
CA SER A 321 -27.17 -1.97 1.88
C SER A 321 -26.31 -1.30 0.80
N PHE A 322 -25.03 -1.64 0.82
CA PHE A 322 -24.04 -1.21 -0.17
C PHE A 322 -24.51 -1.31 -1.64
N THR A 323 -25.24 -2.38 -2.00
CA THR A 323 -25.79 -2.57 -3.37
C THR A 323 -26.90 -1.57 -3.68
N GLN A 324 -27.74 -1.23 -2.70
CA GLN A 324 -28.79 -0.22 -2.83
C GLN A 324 -28.18 1.18 -2.94
N GLN A 325 -27.19 1.53 -2.10
CA GLN A 325 -26.45 2.79 -2.22
C GLN A 325 -25.77 2.92 -3.60
N SER A 326 -25.14 1.86 -4.09
CA SER A 326 -24.57 1.81 -5.44
C SER A 326 -25.61 2.05 -6.56
N ALA A 327 -26.82 1.53 -6.40
CA ALA A 327 -27.91 1.75 -7.34
C ALA A 327 -28.44 3.20 -7.29
N ILE A 328 -28.50 3.81 -6.09
CA ILE A 328 -28.89 5.22 -5.91
C ILE A 328 -27.88 6.13 -6.61
N VAL A 329 -26.57 5.96 -6.39
CA VAL A 329 -25.52 6.77 -7.06
C VAL A 329 -25.67 6.74 -8.58
N ARG A 330 -25.96 5.57 -9.16
CA ARG A 330 -26.16 5.38 -10.61
C ARG A 330 -27.47 5.98 -11.13
N ALA A 331 -28.46 6.18 -10.27
CA ALA A 331 -29.75 6.77 -10.61
C ALA A 331 -29.78 8.30 -10.39
N MET A 332 -28.83 8.85 -9.62
CA MET A 332 -28.74 10.30 -9.40
C MET A 332 -28.42 11.06 -10.67
N GLN A 333 -29.07 12.22 -10.82
CA GLN A 333 -28.93 13.11 -11.96
C GLN A 333 -28.12 14.34 -11.55
N VAL A 334 -26.98 14.57 -12.20
CA VAL A 334 -26.29 15.86 -12.12
C VAL A 334 -27.16 16.91 -12.81
N ARG A 335 -27.31 18.08 -12.18
CA ARG A 335 -28.07 19.22 -12.71
C ARG A 335 -27.26 20.49 -12.53
N ASP A 336 -26.95 21.15 -13.63
CA ASP A 336 -26.35 22.47 -13.64
C ASP A 336 -27.42 23.55 -13.50
N PHE A 337 -27.13 24.55 -12.66
CA PHE A 337 -27.97 25.73 -12.49
C PHE A 337 -27.13 26.98 -12.77
N PRO A 338 -27.65 27.96 -13.55
CA PRO A 338 -26.96 29.24 -13.70
C PRO A 338 -26.96 29.97 -12.35
N ARG A 339 -26.02 30.90 -12.21
CA ARG A 339 -25.97 31.80 -11.05
C ARG A 339 -27.29 32.55 -10.91
N ASP A 340 -27.71 32.75 -9.66
CA ASP A 340 -28.96 33.39 -9.26
C ASP A 340 -30.25 32.60 -9.66
N ALA A 341 -30.11 31.35 -10.15
CA ALA A 341 -31.24 30.44 -10.33
C ALA A 341 -31.91 30.13 -8.99
N ARG A 342 -33.25 30.22 -8.95
CA ARG A 342 -34.08 29.92 -7.79
C ARG A 342 -34.70 28.53 -7.90
N ASP A 343 -35.26 28.06 -6.79
CA ASP A 343 -36.01 26.79 -6.70
C ASP A 343 -35.20 25.57 -7.17
N VAL A 344 -33.88 25.61 -6.93
CA VAL A 344 -32.92 24.56 -7.32
C VAL A 344 -33.07 23.27 -6.52
N ILE A 345 -33.76 23.34 -5.38
CA ILE A 345 -34.14 22.19 -4.56
C ILE A 345 -35.56 21.77 -4.99
N PRO A 346 -35.78 20.49 -5.34
CA PRO A 346 -37.12 20.00 -5.72
C PRO A 346 -38.17 20.27 -4.63
N SER A 347 -39.34 20.74 -5.05
CA SER A 347 -40.50 20.94 -4.17
C SER A 347 -41.60 19.94 -4.55
N GLY A 348 -41.97 19.10 -3.58
CA GLY A 348 -42.91 18.00 -3.75
C GLY A 348 -42.74 17.01 -2.60
N GLY A 349 -43.84 16.39 -2.14
CA GLY A 349 -43.91 15.61 -0.89
C GLY A 349 -43.15 14.27 -0.83
N GLU A 350 -42.09 14.12 -1.62
CA GLU A 350 -41.26 12.90 -1.68
C GLU A 350 -39.90 13.15 -1.00
N LEU A 351 -39.32 12.10 -0.42
CA LEU A 351 -37.97 12.13 0.15
C LEU A 351 -36.94 12.24 -0.98
N PHE A 352 -36.01 13.19 -0.86
CA PHE A 352 -34.87 13.30 -1.79
C PHE A 352 -33.55 13.56 -1.07
N LEU A 353 -32.46 13.21 -1.76
CA LEU A 353 -31.09 13.58 -1.40
C LEU A 353 -30.52 14.50 -2.48
N LEU A 354 -29.98 15.64 -2.06
CA LEU A 354 -29.20 16.56 -2.90
C LEU A 354 -27.76 16.60 -2.40
N VAL A 355 -26.80 16.59 -3.32
CA VAL A 355 -25.36 16.72 -3.04
C VAL A 355 -24.80 17.84 -3.90
N VAL A 356 -24.15 18.83 -3.29
CA VAL A 356 -23.62 19.99 -4.02
C VAL A 356 -22.24 19.63 -4.59
N ILE A 357 -22.16 19.26 -5.87
CA ILE A 357 -20.87 18.91 -6.49
C ILE A 357 -19.97 20.15 -6.65
N ALA A 358 -20.55 21.29 -7.04
CA ALA A 358 -19.84 22.55 -7.25
C ALA A 358 -20.72 23.76 -6.91
N GLY A 359 -20.10 24.93 -6.68
CA GLY A 359 -20.79 26.15 -6.25
C GLY A 359 -21.25 26.11 -4.79
N ASN A 360 -22.16 27.00 -4.45
CA ASN A 360 -22.88 26.99 -3.16
C ASN A 360 -24.37 27.28 -3.40
N LEU A 361 -25.20 26.85 -2.45
CA LEU A 361 -26.60 27.20 -2.36
C LEU A 361 -26.82 28.15 -1.18
N VAL A 362 -27.59 29.22 -1.42
CA VAL A 362 -27.97 30.20 -0.40
C VAL A 362 -29.49 30.22 -0.24
N ARG A 363 -29.95 30.48 0.98
CA ARG A 363 -31.36 30.71 1.31
C ARG A 363 -31.50 32.09 1.94
N ASP A 364 -32.33 32.95 1.36
CA ASP A 364 -32.60 34.30 1.86
C ASP A 364 -31.32 35.15 2.11
N GLY A 365 -30.28 34.91 1.31
CA GLY A 365 -28.95 35.55 1.43
C GLY A 365 -27.98 34.91 2.43
N VAL A 366 -28.41 33.87 3.16
CA VAL A 366 -27.60 33.10 4.09
C VAL A 366 -27.05 31.83 3.40
N PRO A 367 -25.77 31.46 3.59
CA PRO A 367 -25.25 30.17 3.12
C PRO A 367 -26.07 28.99 3.66
N LEU A 368 -26.53 28.10 2.78
CA LEU A 368 -27.30 26.90 3.13
C LEU A 368 -26.48 25.63 2.97
N LEU A 369 -25.85 25.43 1.80
CA LEU A 369 -24.96 24.30 1.50
C LEU A 369 -23.78 24.80 0.66
N SER A 370 -22.58 24.32 0.93
CA SER A 370 -21.38 24.53 0.11
C SER A 370 -21.00 23.26 -0.65
N ARG A 371 -20.00 23.36 -1.55
CA ARG A 371 -19.49 22.19 -2.27
C ARG A 371 -19.09 21.03 -1.35
N GLY A 372 -19.56 19.84 -1.71
CA GLY A 372 -19.43 18.59 -0.98
C GLY A 372 -20.30 18.46 0.26
N ASP A 373 -21.17 19.43 0.55
CA ASP A 373 -22.26 19.26 1.51
C ASP A 373 -23.45 18.56 0.84
N TYR A 374 -24.34 18.01 1.66
CA TYR A 374 -25.55 17.34 1.19
C TYR A 374 -26.76 17.76 2.03
N LEU A 375 -27.95 17.52 1.50
CA LEU A 375 -29.22 17.72 2.17
C LEU A 375 -30.14 16.55 1.87
N GLU A 376 -30.60 15.90 2.93
CA GLU A 376 -31.78 15.04 2.91
C GLU A 376 -32.98 15.88 3.34
N ALA A 377 -34.10 15.82 2.61
CA ALA A 377 -35.32 16.53 2.99
C ALA A 377 -36.58 15.77 2.56
N ASP A 378 -37.61 15.85 3.40
CA ASP A 378 -38.90 15.18 3.29
C ASP A 378 -40.02 16.18 2.96
N GLY A 379 -40.23 16.48 1.68
CA GLY A 379 -41.36 17.29 1.24
C GLY A 379 -41.37 18.78 1.63
N CYS A 380 -40.37 19.26 2.38
CA CYS A 380 -40.24 20.67 2.72
C CYS A 380 -39.89 21.52 1.48
N SER A 381 -40.67 22.58 1.24
CA SER A 381 -40.39 23.57 0.18
C SER A 381 -39.24 24.49 0.57
N ILE A 382 -38.00 24.02 0.41
CA ILE A 382 -36.80 24.80 0.68
C ILE A 382 -36.44 25.60 -0.58
N VAL A 383 -36.80 26.88 -0.60
CA VAL A 383 -36.36 27.80 -1.65
C VAL A 383 -34.88 28.12 -1.43
N ALA A 384 -34.04 27.66 -2.35
CA ALA A 384 -32.62 27.99 -2.40
C ALA A 384 -32.24 28.60 -3.75
N THR A 385 -31.17 29.39 -3.75
CA THR A 385 -30.61 30.06 -4.93
C THR A 385 -29.17 29.60 -5.14
N ALA A 386 -28.76 29.33 -6.38
CA ALA A 386 -27.36 29.02 -6.72
C ALA A 386 -26.51 30.30 -6.76
N SER A 387 -25.33 30.33 -6.10
CA SER A 387 -24.52 31.55 -5.89
C SER A 387 -23.10 31.49 -6.45
#